data_AF-A0A975BZI5-F1
#
_entry.id   AF-A0A975BZI5-F1
#
_cell.length_a   1.000
_cell.length_b   1.000
_cell.length_c   1.000
_cell.angle_alpha   90.00
_cell.angle_beta   90.00
_cell.angle_gamma   90.00
#
_symmetry.space_group_name_H-M   'P 1'
#
loop_
_entity.id
_entity.type
_entity.pdbx_description
1 polymer ?
#
loop_
_entity_poly.entity_id
_entity_poly.type
_entity_poly.pdbx_seq_one_letter_code
_entity_poly.pdbx_strand_id
1 'polypeptide(L)'
;MLPQSPAPEEGRLTAWRDAHGQWFDGGRAWGFSVPAMGSSMGPAGLPAEGWSVTLYDVETRGFIDTPWDLVGRGSDDALARQADGSVALIFSPQPPADAPRSNWIPTTPGRAWFAVFRFRGAGVEEGWALPEIAAL
;
A
#
# COMPACT_ATOMS: atom_id res chain seq x y z
N MET A 1 32.10 19.40 11.07
CA MET A 1 31.00 19.09 10.14
C MET A 1 30.72 17.61 10.27
N LEU A 2 29.60 17.22 10.89
CA LEU A 2 29.23 15.80 10.96
C LEU A 2 28.85 15.35 9.53
N PRO A 3 29.33 14.19 9.04
CA PRO A 3 28.84 13.66 7.78
C PRO A 3 27.34 13.40 7.94
N GLN A 4 26.54 13.98 7.04
CA GLN A 4 25.14 13.60 6.95
C GLN A 4 25.10 12.17 6.44
N SER A 5 24.50 11.27 7.21
CA SER A 5 24.21 9.91 6.73
C SER A 5 23.37 10.03 5.45
N PRO A 6 23.66 9.25 4.39
CA PRO A 6 22.81 9.26 3.22
C PRO A 6 21.36 8.93 3.64
N ALA A 7 20.39 9.58 3.00
CA ALA A 7 18.98 9.26 3.21
C ALA A 7 18.76 7.74 3.00
N PRO A 8 17.87 7.09 3.77
CA PRO A 8 17.66 5.66 3.63
C PRO A 8 17.21 5.32 2.20
N GLU A 9 17.82 4.28 1.63
CA GLU A 9 17.50 3.77 0.28
C GLU A 9 16.10 3.12 0.21
N GLU A 10 15.51 2.82 1.37
CA GLU A 10 14.17 2.23 1.54
C GLU A 10 13.35 3.02 2.57
N GLY A 11 12.12 3.37 2.21
CA GLY A 11 11.12 3.98 3.09
C GLY A 11 10.00 3.01 3.42
N ARG A 12 9.39 3.19 4.61
CA ARG A 12 8.21 2.43 5.04
C ARG A 12 7.18 3.34 5.70
N LEU A 13 5.93 3.21 5.28
CA LEU A 13 4.77 3.82 5.93
C LEU A 13 3.81 2.74 6.40
N THR A 14 3.14 2.99 7.52
CA THR A 14 2.16 2.05 8.09
C THR A 14 0.84 2.74 8.33
N ALA A 15 -0.25 2.14 7.84
CA ALA A 15 -1.61 2.61 8.08
C ALA A 15 -2.40 1.54 8.84
N TRP A 16 -3.09 1.98 9.89
CA TRP A 16 -3.93 1.12 10.74
C TRP A 16 -5.41 1.52 10.67
N ARG A 17 -5.67 2.74 10.21
CA ARG A 17 -6.98 3.39 10.22
C ARG A 17 -7.12 4.33 9.02
N ASP A 18 -8.36 4.57 8.61
CA ASP A 18 -8.70 5.60 7.62
C ASP A 18 -8.63 7.02 8.22
N ALA A 19 -8.90 8.07 7.44
CA ALA A 19 -8.88 9.45 7.94
C ALA A 19 -9.99 9.75 8.97
N HIS A 20 -11.01 8.89 9.05
CA HIS A 20 -12.07 8.99 10.06
C HIS A 20 -11.71 8.25 11.36
N GLY A 21 -10.53 7.63 11.44
CA GLY A 21 -10.08 6.87 12.59
C GLY A 21 -10.75 5.50 12.72
N GLN A 22 -11.42 5.00 11.68
CA GLN A 22 -11.96 3.64 11.65
C GLN A 22 -10.82 2.65 11.43
N TRP A 23 -10.79 1.59 12.24
CA TRP A 23 -9.89 0.47 11.99
C TRP A 23 -10.24 -0.23 10.67
N PHE A 24 -9.22 -0.71 9.98
CA PHE A 24 -9.45 -1.52 8.79
C PHE A 24 -10.02 -2.89 9.16
N ASP A 25 -11.31 -3.04 8.92
CA ASP A 25 -12.08 -4.26 9.13
C ASP A 25 -11.98 -5.15 7.88
N GLY A 26 -11.49 -6.38 8.04
CA GLY A 26 -11.32 -7.34 6.95
C GLY A 26 -12.62 -7.88 6.36
N GLY A 27 -13.78 -7.59 6.96
CA GLY A 27 -15.10 -7.86 6.39
C GLY A 27 -15.61 -6.79 5.43
N ARG A 28 -14.95 -5.62 5.36
CA ARG A 28 -15.33 -4.49 4.51
C ARG A 28 -14.40 -4.36 3.30
N ALA A 29 -14.88 -3.66 2.27
CA ALA A 29 -14.08 -3.29 1.13
C ALA A 29 -13.40 -1.93 1.36
N TRP A 30 -12.14 -1.84 0.97
CA TRP A 30 -11.31 -0.65 1.12
C TRP A 30 -10.53 -0.39 -0.17
N GLY A 31 -10.23 0.87 -0.46
CA GLY A 31 -9.49 1.30 -1.64
C GLY A 31 -8.25 2.10 -1.28
N PHE A 32 -7.19 1.94 -2.08
CA PHE A 32 -5.96 2.71 -1.98
C PHE A 32 -5.43 3.02 -3.37
N SER A 33 -5.25 4.30 -3.68
CA SER A 33 -4.65 4.71 -4.95
C SER A 33 -3.15 4.93 -4.78
N VAL A 34 -2.36 4.11 -5.47
CA VAL A 34 -0.92 4.33 -5.62
C VAL A 34 -0.71 5.24 -6.82
N PRO A 35 -0.17 6.46 -6.64
CA PRO A 35 0.02 7.39 -7.74
C PRO A 35 1.03 6.84 -8.76
N ALA A 36 0.97 7.37 -10.00
CA ALA A 36 1.96 7.06 -11.01
C ALA A 36 3.34 7.53 -10.54
N MET A 37 4.23 6.56 -10.26
CA MET A 37 5.60 6.78 -9.79
C MET A 37 6.54 7.29 -10.90
N GLY A 38 6.04 8.15 -11.79
CA GLY A 38 6.77 8.74 -12.92
C GLY A 38 6.38 10.19 -13.26
N SER A 39 5.50 10.83 -12.48
CA SER A 39 5.10 12.22 -12.78
C SER A 39 4.94 13.13 -11.57
N SER A 40 5.02 12.61 -10.34
CA SER A 40 5.11 13.46 -9.15
C SER A 40 5.83 12.75 -8.00
N MET A 41 7.15 12.86 -8.04
CA MET A 41 8.05 13.04 -6.89
C MET A 41 8.03 12.00 -5.76
N GLY A 42 9.09 11.18 -5.72
CA GLY A 42 9.85 11.09 -4.48
C GLY A 42 10.44 12.50 -4.18
N PRO A 43 10.61 12.90 -2.93
CA PRO A 43 11.01 14.27 -2.60
C PRO A 43 12.32 14.81 -3.22
N ALA A 44 13.22 13.96 -3.74
CA ALA A 44 14.35 14.39 -4.56
C ALA A 44 14.11 14.37 -6.09
N GLY A 45 12.87 14.20 -6.55
CA GLY A 45 12.55 14.05 -7.98
C GLY A 45 13.08 12.76 -8.61
N LEU A 46 13.51 11.79 -7.80
CA LEU A 46 13.96 10.48 -8.26
C LEU A 46 12.78 9.51 -8.33
N PRO A 47 12.69 8.68 -9.38
CA PRO A 47 11.67 7.64 -9.45
C PRO A 47 11.92 6.63 -8.33
N ALA A 48 10.86 6.24 -7.62
CA ALA A 48 10.96 5.08 -6.76
C ALA A 48 11.27 3.86 -7.65
N GLU A 49 12.34 3.15 -7.33
CA GLU A 49 12.78 1.95 -8.07
C GLU A 49 11.82 0.77 -7.88
N GLY A 50 10.93 0.86 -6.89
CA GLY A 50 9.81 -0.05 -6.73
C GLY A 50 9.02 0.23 -5.45
N TRP A 51 7.83 -0.35 -5.35
CA TRP A 51 6.98 -0.25 -4.17
C TRP A 51 6.20 -1.55 -3.93
N SER A 52 5.77 -1.76 -2.69
CA SER A 52 4.82 -2.82 -2.33
C SER A 52 3.90 -2.40 -1.18
N VAL A 53 2.68 -2.92 -1.19
CA VAL A 53 1.73 -2.90 -0.08
C VAL A 53 1.61 -4.32 0.45
N THR A 54 1.75 -4.51 1.75
CA THR A 54 1.54 -5.80 2.41
C THR A 54 0.60 -5.64 3.59
N LEU A 55 -0.37 -6.55 3.70
CA LEU A 55 -1.32 -6.58 4.80
C LEU A 55 -0.85 -7.50 5.91
N TYR A 56 -1.05 -7.04 7.13
CA TYR A 56 -0.73 -7.74 8.36
C TYR A 56 -1.95 -7.78 9.25
N ASP A 57 -2.11 -8.88 9.97
CA ASP A 57 -3.16 -9.02 10.96
C ASP A 57 -2.77 -8.28 12.26
N VAL A 58 -3.71 -7.52 12.83
CA VAL A 58 -3.46 -6.70 14.03
C VAL A 58 -3.14 -7.55 15.25
N GLU A 59 -3.79 -8.70 15.41
CA GLU A 59 -3.66 -9.57 16.58
C GLU A 59 -2.30 -10.27 16.62
N THR A 60 -1.93 -10.91 15.52
CA THR A 60 -0.70 -11.71 15.41
C THR A 60 0.53 -10.89 15.04
N ARG A 61 0.33 -9.73 14.41
CA ARG A 61 1.38 -8.93 13.72
C ARG A 61 2.12 -9.71 12.63
N GLY A 62 1.60 -10.87 12.24
CA GLY A 62 2.04 -11.65 11.09
C GLY A 62 1.31 -11.20 9.83
N PHE A 63 1.63 -11.85 8.72
CA PHE A 63 0.86 -11.64 7.48
C PHE A 63 -0.62 -11.92 7.72
N ILE A 64 -1.46 -11.20 6.97
CA ILE A 64 -2.88 -11.49 6.96
C ILE A 64 -3.10 -12.95 6.52
N ASP A 65 -3.89 -13.68 7.29
CA ASP A 65 -4.20 -15.09 7.02
C ASP A 65 -5.51 -15.17 6.26
N THR A 66 -5.43 -15.60 5.00
CA THR A 66 -6.56 -15.71 4.08
C THR A 66 -6.50 -17.05 3.34
N PRO A 67 -7.61 -17.54 2.75
CA PRO A 67 -7.59 -18.75 1.92
C PRO A 67 -6.75 -18.63 0.63
N TRP A 68 -6.21 -17.44 0.35
CA TRP A 68 -5.41 -17.14 -0.83
C TRP A 68 -3.94 -17.00 -0.40
N ASP A 69 -3.03 -17.55 -1.21
CA ASP A 69 -1.59 -17.36 -1.05
C ASP A 69 -1.16 -15.97 -1.55
N LEU A 70 -1.73 -14.93 -0.94
CA LEU A 70 -1.58 -13.55 -1.35
C LEU A 70 -1.76 -12.60 -0.17
N VAL A 71 -0.71 -11.83 0.13
CA VAL A 71 -0.67 -10.92 1.29
C VAL A 71 -0.48 -9.46 0.88
N GLY A 72 -0.27 -9.18 -0.41
CA GLY A 72 0.12 -7.86 -0.87
C GLY A 72 0.32 -7.77 -2.38
N ARG A 73 0.56 -6.56 -2.89
CA ARG A 73 0.88 -6.25 -4.29
C ARG A 73 2.01 -5.24 -4.37
N GLY A 74 2.75 -5.23 -5.47
CA GLY A 74 3.80 -4.26 -5.71
C GLY A 74 4.01 -3.92 -7.18
N SER A 75 4.94 -3.00 -7.43
CA SER A 75 5.29 -2.52 -8.76
C SER A 75 5.75 -3.60 -9.74
N ASP A 76 6.23 -4.73 -9.20
CA ASP A 76 6.75 -5.87 -9.96
C ASP A 76 5.64 -6.83 -10.42
N ASP A 77 4.41 -6.67 -9.89
CA ASP A 77 3.24 -7.42 -10.34
C ASP A 77 2.67 -6.87 -11.66
N ALA A 78 1.98 -7.73 -12.41
CA ALA A 78 1.20 -7.34 -13.59
C ALA A 78 -0.11 -6.64 -13.19
N LEU A 79 0.00 -5.41 -12.68
CA LEU A 79 -1.14 -4.60 -12.22
C LEU A 79 -1.82 -3.85 -13.37
N ALA A 80 -3.14 -3.72 -13.27
CA ALA A 80 -3.91 -2.87 -14.15
C ALA A 80 -3.73 -1.42 -13.72
N ARG A 81 -3.22 -0.58 -14.64
CA ARG A 81 -2.96 0.85 -14.41
C ARG A 81 -4.09 1.69 -14.99
N GLN A 82 -4.40 2.79 -14.31
CA GLN A 82 -5.31 3.82 -14.81
C GLN A 82 -4.64 4.64 -15.93
N ALA A 83 -5.41 5.47 -16.63
CA ALA A 83 -4.91 6.29 -17.74
C ALA A 83 -3.83 7.29 -17.32
N ASP A 84 -3.87 7.75 -16.07
CA ASP A 84 -2.85 8.63 -15.47
C ASP A 84 -1.61 7.87 -14.95
N GLY A 85 -1.58 6.54 -15.10
CA GLY A 85 -0.50 5.66 -14.66
C GLY A 85 -0.58 5.20 -13.20
N SER A 86 -1.58 5.68 -12.43
CA SER A 86 -1.84 5.24 -11.06
C SER A 86 -2.39 3.81 -11.02
N VAL A 87 -2.36 3.21 -9.83
CA VAL A 87 -2.90 1.87 -9.56
C VAL A 87 -3.88 1.97 -8.40
N ALA A 88 -5.16 1.70 -8.67
CA ALA A 88 -6.16 1.52 -7.64
C ALA A 88 -6.09 0.09 -7.09
N LEU A 89 -5.63 -0.08 -5.85
CA LEU A 89 -5.66 -1.33 -5.10
C LEU A 89 -6.96 -1.45 -4.31
N ILE A 90 -7.49 -2.67 -4.23
CA ILE A 90 -8.72 -3.00 -3.51
C ILE A 90 -8.41 -4.05 -2.45
N PHE A 91 -8.89 -3.82 -1.23
CA PHE A 91 -8.79 -4.77 -0.12
C PHE A 91 -10.19 -5.24 0.24
N SER A 92 -10.46 -6.54 0.12
CA SER A 92 -11.79 -7.09 0.41
C SER A 92 -11.73 -8.60 0.65
N PRO A 93 -12.72 -9.19 1.35
CA PRO A 93 -12.68 -10.62 1.67
C PRO A 93 -12.90 -11.53 0.47
N GLN A 94 -13.47 -11.01 -0.61
CA GLN A 94 -13.72 -11.71 -1.86
C GLN A 94 -13.23 -10.86 -3.05
N PRO A 95 -12.86 -11.50 -4.17
CA PRO A 95 -12.46 -10.77 -5.37
C PRO A 95 -13.54 -9.75 -5.77
N PRO A 96 -13.17 -8.50 -6.10
CA PRO A 96 -14.14 -7.48 -6.52
C PRO A 96 -14.77 -7.86 -7.87
N ALA A 97 -16.04 -7.52 -8.05
CA ALA A 97 -16.77 -7.80 -9.30
C ALA A 97 -16.51 -6.74 -10.38
N ASP A 98 -16.13 -5.54 -9.96
CA ASP A 98 -16.02 -4.32 -10.74
C ASP A 98 -14.58 -3.76 -10.82
N ALA A 99 -13.60 -4.49 -10.27
CA ALA A 99 -12.19 -4.12 -10.33
C ALA A 99 -11.28 -5.28 -10.81
N PRO A 100 -10.13 -4.98 -11.41
CA PRO A 100 -9.19 -6.00 -11.86
C PRO A 100 -8.70 -6.87 -10.70
N ARG A 101 -8.79 -8.20 -10.85
CA ARG A 101 -8.29 -9.15 -9.84
C ARG A 101 -6.79 -8.99 -9.55
N SER A 102 -6.02 -8.51 -10.52
CA SER A 102 -4.60 -8.18 -10.34
C SER A 102 -4.37 -7.14 -9.25
N ASN A 103 -5.32 -6.23 -9.04
CA ASN A 103 -5.19 -5.11 -8.10
C ASN A 103 -5.82 -5.40 -6.73
N TRP A 104 -6.38 -6.60 -6.56
CA TRP A 104 -7.03 -7.00 -5.34
C TRP A 104 -6.05 -7.69 -4.38
N ILE A 105 -6.20 -7.39 -3.09
CA ILE A 105 -5.52 -8.04 -1.97
C ILE A 105 -6.60 -8.56 -1.00
N PRO A 106 -6.60 -9.85 -0.65
CA PRO A 106 -7.65 -10.46 0.18
C PRO A 106 -7.55 -10.01 1.64
N THR A 107 -8.71 -9.96 2.29
CA THR A 107 -8.84 -9.74 3.74
C THR A 107 -9.69 -10.84 4.40
N THR A 108 -9.75 -10.85 5.72
CA THR A 108 -10.48 -11.88 6.49
C THR A 108 -11.59 -11.26 7.33
N PRO A 109 -12.87 -11.63 7.11
CA PRO A 109 -13.98 -11.14 7.91
C PRO A 109 -13.78 -11.39 9.41
N GLY A 110 -14.10 -10.39 10.23
CA GLY A 110 -13.95 -10.47 11.68
C GLY A 110 -12.52 -10.25 12.19
N ARG A 111 -11.55 -9.93 11.30
CA ARG A 111 -10.17 -9.59 11.67
C ARG A 111 -9.84 -8.16 11.26
N ALA A 112 -9.18 -7.44 12.16
CA ALA A 112 -8.61 -6.14 11.84
C ALA A 112 -7.22 -6.30 11.23
N TRP A 113 -6.85 -5.41 10.31
CA TRP A 113 -5.57 -5.46 9.62
C TRP A 113 -4.89 -4.09 9.56
N PHE A 114 -3.60 -4.08 9.22
CA PHE A 114 -2.84 -2.87 8.93
C PHE A 114 -2.00 -3.07 7.66
N ALA A 115 -1.82 -1.99 6.90
CA ALA A 115 -1.01 -1.99 5.69
C ALA A 115 0.38 -1.44 5.97
N VAL A 116 1.39 -2.10 5.42
CA VAL A 116 2.75 -1.56 5.31
C VAL A 116 3.02 -1.28 3.84
N PHE A 117 3.23 0.00 3.53
CA PHE A 117 3.72 0.43 2.22
C PHE A 117 5.24 0.57 2.27
N ARG A 118 5.93 -0.18 1.43
CA ARG A 118 7.38 -0.13 1.26
C ARG A 118 7.69 0.48 -0.08
N PHE A 119 8.77 1.25 -0.14
CA PHE A 119 9.22 1.88 -1.37
C PHE A 119 10.74 2.05 -1.32
N ARG A 120 11.37 1.94 -2.49
CA ARG A 120 12.83 2.06 -2.65
C ARG A 120 13.15 3.25 -3.53
N GLY A 121 14.21 3.98 -3.19
CA GLY A 121 14.69 5.12 -3.97
C GLY A 121 15.37 6.18 -3.11
N ALA A 122 16.37 6.86 -3.65
CA ALA A 122 17.06 7.94 -2.96
C ALA A 122 16.15 9.18 -2.82
N GLY A 123 16.23 9.85 -1.67
CA GLY A 123 15.59 11.16 -1.49
C GLY A 123 14.12 11.13 -1.09
N VAL A 124 13.74 10.20 -0.22
CA VAL A 124 12.54 10.34 0.60
C VAL A 124 12.80 11.44 1.65
N GLU A 125 12.46 12.70 1.34
CA GLU A 125 12.38 13.77 2.35
C GLU A 125 11.33 13.43 3.42
N GLU A 126 11.54 13.99 4.60
CA GLU A 126 10.51 14.10 5.62
C GLU A 126 9.26 14.76 5.04
N GLY A 127 8.13 14.05 5.02
CA GLY A 127 6.82 14.62 4.70
C GLY A 127 6.00 13.90 3.63
N TRP A 128 6.57 12.91 2.91
CA TRP A 128 5.73 12.05 2.06
C TRP A 128 4.83 11.17 2.95
N ALA A 129 3.53 11.42 2.88
CA ALA A 129 2.50 10.66 3.59
C ALA A 129 1.87 9.64 2.65
N LEU A 130 1.44 8.51 3.22
CA LEU A 130 0.70 7.50 2.49
C LEU A 130 -0.60 8.15 1.99
N PRO A 131 -0.94 8.03 0.69
CA PRO A 131 -2.29 8.34 0.26
C PRO A 131 -3.30 7.56 1.12
N GLU A 132 -4.47 8.14 1.34
CA GLU A 132 -5.45 7.57 2.25
C GLU A 132 -5.96 6.21 1.77
N ILE A 133 -6.11 5.27 2.72
CA ILE A 133 -6.92 4.07 2.53
C ILE A 133 -8.33 4.41 3.02
N ALA A 134 -9.30 4.30 2.12
CA ALA A 134 -10.70 4.68 2.39
C ALA A 134 -11.64 3.49 2.22
N ALA A 135 -12.76 3.49 2.93
CA ALA A 135 -13.83 2.52 2.70
C ALA A 135 -14.47 2.72 1.32
N LEU A 136 -14.90 1.63 0.69
CA LEU A 136 -15.61 1.61 -0.60
C LEU A 136 -17.13 1.42 -0.42
#